data_AF-A0A163B1T6-F1
#
_entry.id   AF-A0A163B1T6-F1
#
_cell.length_a   1.000
_cell.length_b   1.000
_cell.length_c   1.000
_cell.angle_alpha   90.00
_cell.angle_beta   90.00
_cell.angle_gamma   90.00
#
_symmetry.space_group_name_H-M   'P 1'
#
loop_
_entity.id
_entity.type
_entity.pdbx_description
1 polymer ?
#
loop_
_entity_poly.entity_id
_entity_poly.type
_entity_poly.pdbx_seq_one_letter_code
_entity_poly.pdbx_strand_id
1 'polypeptide(L)'
;MKNFKTLLLGLFAASIFTACNTDDITSETPPLVTNSETAEDALELEAKSKGFFQSLRALKEAKILLSSIKQDGGTPYNVFNPALRFTSDQNVFLPSVLGIDYRIDRSEVPAGPTARFPMFKGLETLPDGSKRESYYVITEASDKFMAKKLGVIFAPRMAASIGSGGEQRGYFTRRGRLVFEGSVDFSPKRSLVPGPTSDDGLLFGFPPAEVNPGAIADANWSSYVVLPSGVVINAQPVANSTGIHDRIPNPNGNGPQQEDDLNNPNFAPDQASVVMQLLDGWQNGKPYYFHIVTDTSDPGPATIELGVFAPRLAQLPTFGLFPGGSMLPFSPTANGRTTDTDGFGVQGLNSASLSDRQVQDPTNTFPIDPRDTRYAPMWDAHITEFTVAESERPILKSFEQINDLLADGTLIPFRGNANPSPLANSLSDLLTATGAIINCPVITQPSESVIGTQIGLPRNN
;
A
#
# COMPACT_ATOMS: atom_id res chain seq x y z
N MET A 1 46.21 -51.14 -32.38
CA MET A 1 45.45 -49.92 -32.03
C MET A 1 45.74 -48.84 -33.06
N LYS A 2 44.65 -48.32 -33.66
CA LYS A 2 44.44 -46.98 -34.25
C LYS A 2 45.30 -46.51 -35.45
N ASN A 3 44.81 -46.85 -36.65
CA ASN A 3 44.22 -45.99 -37.70
C ASN A 3 44.27 -44.45 -37.55
N PHE A 4 44.17 -43.65 -38.62
CA PHE A 4 44.44 -43.75 -40.08
C PHE A 4 44.02 -42.39 -40.68
N LYS A 5 44.80 -41.93 -41.65
CA LYS A 5 44.58 -41.12 -42.88
C LYS A 5 43.35 -40.21 -43.03
N THR A 6 43.47 -38.94 -43.47
CA THR A 6 43.93 -38.36 -44.77
C THR A 6 42.93 -38.50 -45.95
N LEU A 7 42.54 -37.33 -46.49
CA LEU A 7 42.49 -36.90 -47.91
C LEU A 7 41.17 -36.88 -48.73
N LEU A 8 40.90 -35.66 -49.24
CA LEU A 8 40.64 -35.24 -50.64
C LEU A 8 39.22 -35.09 -51.26
N LEU A 9 39.13 -33.94 -51.96
CA LEU A 9 38.23 -33.36 -52.97
C LEU A 9 37.36 -34.27 -53.86
N GLY A 10 36.25 -33.67 -54.34
CA GLY A 10 35.64 -33.95 -55.66
C GLY A 10 34.44 -33.06 -56.01
N LEU A 11 34.45 -32.49 -57.23
CA LEU A 11 33.41 -31.67 -57.91
C LEU A 11 32.13 -32.47 -58.31
N PHE A 12 31.01 -31.76 -58.63
CA PHE A 12 30.17 -31.85 -59.88
C PHE A 12 28.88 -30.99 -59.68
N ALA A 13 28.61 -29.94 -60.48
CA ALA A 13 27.86 -29.86 -61.76
C ALA A 13 26.34 -29.58 -61.63
N ALA A 14 25.83 -28.77 -62.56
CA ALA A 14 24.49 -28.16 -62.60
C ALA A 14 23.45 -28.96 -63.41
N SER A 15 22.16 -28.75 -63.13
CA SER A 15 21.08 -28.92 -64.13
C SER A 15 19.77 -28.24 -63.69
N ILE A 16 19.14 -27.58 -64.67
CA ILE A 16 17.85 -26.89 -64.68
C ILE A 16 16.73 -27.90 -64.96
N PHE A 17 15.57 -27.80 -64.29
CA PHE A 17 14.27 -28.16 -64.86
C PHE A 17 13.13 -27.37 -64.20
N THR A 18 12.28 -26.78 -65.04
CA THR A 18 10.98 -26.18 -64.71
C THR A 18 9.89 -27.24 -64.89
N ALA A 19 8.97 -27.37 -63.93
CA ALA A 19 7.67 -28.01 -64.15
C ALA A 19 6.64 -27.49 -63.15
N CYS A 20 5.54 -26.95 -63.66
CA CYS A 20 4.30 -26.74 -62.91
C CYS A 20 3.60 -28.07 -62.72
N ASN A 21 3.12 -28.39 -61.50
CA ASN A 21 1.70 -28.71 -61.30
C ASN A 21 1.32 -28.72 -59.81
N THR A 22 0.02 -28.53 -59.61
CA THR A 22 -0.78 -28.44 -58.38
C THR A 22 -0.62 -29.61 -57.41
N ASP A 23 -0.73 -29.33 -56.10
CA ASP A 23 -1.77 -29.89 -55.20
C ASP A 23 -1.50 -29.51 -53.73
N ASP A 24 -2.61 -29.42 -52.99
CA ASP A 24 -2.80 -28.99 -51.59
C ASP A 24 -1.69 -29.34 -50.58
N ILE A 25 -1.19 -28.32 -49.87
CA ILE A 25 -0.70 -28.48 -48.50
C ILE A 25 -1.20 -27.30 -47.65
N THR A 26 -1.97 -27.66 -46.63
CA THR A 26 -2.38 -26.83 -45.49
C THR A 26 -1.22 -25.98 -44.97
N SER A 27 -1.31 -24.68 -45.20
CA SER A 27 -0.51 -23.68 -44.49
C SER A 27 -1.02 -23.58 -43.06
N GLU A 28 -0.50 -24.43 -42.18
CA GLU A 28 -0.46 -24.11 -40.76
C GLU A 28 0.41 -22.85 -40.61
N THR A 29 -0.24 -21.70 -40.47
CA THR A 29 0.40 -20.52 -39.89
C THR A 29 0.98 -20.95 -38.54
N PRO A 30 2.29 -20.84 -38.31
CA PRO A 30 2.84 -21.07 -36.98
C PRO A 30 2.11 -20.13 -36.01
N PRO A 31 1.76 -20.59 -34.80
CA PRO A 31 1.06 -19.75 -33.85
C PRO A 31 1.88 -18.48 -33.65
N LEU A 32 1.22 -17.33 -33.78
CA LEU A 32 1.76 -16.06 -33.36
C LEU A 32 2.11 -16.20 -31.88
N VAL A 33 3.39 -16.48 -31.57
CA VAL A 33 3.91 -16.39 -30.22
C VAL A 33 3.81 -14.91 -29.86
N THR A 34 2.80 -14.58 -29.09
CA THR A 34 2.54 -13.22 -28.67
C THR A 34 3.74 -12.72 -27.85
N ASN A 35 4.23 -11.52 -28.15
CA ASN A 35 5.38 -10.87 -27.51
C ASN A 35 5.38 -10.89 -25.96
N SER A 36 4.24 -11.19 -25.31
CA SER A 36 4.12 -11.28 -23.85
C SER A 36 4.84 -12.49 -23.23
N GLU A 37 4.88 -13.66 -23.87
CA GLU A 37 5.53 -14.85 -23.28
C GLU A 37 7.05 -14.65 -23.17
N THR A 38 7.68 -14.08 -24.21
CA THR A 38 9.11 -13.78 -24.23
C THR A 38 9.57 -12.79 -23.15
N ALA A 39 8.66 -11.96 -22.67
CA ALA A 39 8.95 -10.91 -21.71
C ALA A 39 8.81 -11.41 -20.26
N GLU A 40 7.86 -12.32 -19.99
CA GLU A 40 7.78 -13.00 -18.68
C GLU A 40 9.01 -13.87 -18.41
N ASP A 41 9.53 -14.51 -19.44
CA ASP A 41 10.78 -15.27 -19.37
C ASP A 41 11.98 -14.39 -19.00
N ALA A 42 11.95 -13.09 -19.33
CA ALA A 42 13.06 -12.19 -19.04
C ALA A 42 13.29 -11.94 -17.54
N LEU A 43 12.23 -11.82 -16.73
CA LEU A 43 12.36 -11.66 -15.28
C LEU A 43 12.86 -12.95 -14.61
N GLU A 44 12.37 -14.10 -15.07
CA GLU A 44 12.86 -15.39 -14.58
C GLU A 44 14.30 -15.66 -15.01
N LEU A 45 14.67 -15.31 -16.24
CA LEU A 45 16.04 -15.39 -16.75
C LEU A 45 16.96 -14.47 -15.95
N GLU A 46 16.53 -13.25 -15.65
CA GLU A 46 17.30 -12.32 -14.81
C GLU A 46 17.51 -12.91 -13.41
N ALA A 47 16.45 -13.39 -12.75
CA ALA A 47 16.55 -14.02 -11.43
C ALA A 47 17.43 -15.30 -11.44
N LYS A 48 17.28 -16.15 -12.47
CA LYS A 48 18.12 -17.34 -12.69
C LYS A 48 19.60 -16.97 -12.87
N SER A 49 19.88 -15.98 -13.73
CA SER A 49 21.25 -15.54 -14.04
C SER A 49 21.98 -14.98 -12.82
N LYS A 50 21.24 -14.42 -11.86
CA LYS A 50 21.78 -13.89 -10.60
C LYS A 50 21.76 -14.89 -9.44
N GLY A 51 21.30 -16.13 -9.66
CA GLY A 51 21.28 -17.19 -8.64
C GLY A 51 20.21 -17.01 -7.55
N PHE A 52 19.17 -16.20 -7.79
CA PHE A 52 18.15 -15.87 -6.79
C PHE A 52 17.02 -16.91 -6.75
N PHE A 53 17.28 -18.08 -6.16
CA PHE A 53 16.31 -19.18 -6.08
C PHE A 53 15.02 -18.84 -5.32
N GLN A 54 15.10 -17.98 -4.29
CA GLN A 54 13.92 -17.49 -3.57
C GLN A 54 13.03 -16.66 -4.51
N SER A 55 13.62 -15.73 -5.27
CA SER A 55 12.91 -14.90 -6.23
C SER A 55 12.25 -15.71 -7.35
N LEU A 56 12.78 -16.88 -7.71
CA LEU A 56 12.10 -17.79 -8.65
C LEU A 56 10.83 -18.42 -8.06
N ARG A 57 10.82 -18.74 -6.76
CA ARG A 57 9.59 -19.20 -6.08
C ARG A 57 8.59 -18.06 -5.96
N ALA A 58 9.08 -16.86 -5.62
CA ALA A 58 8.27 -15.66 -5.54
C ALA A 58 7.60 -15.33 -6.90
N LEU A 59 8.35 -15.40 -8.01
CA LEU A 59 7.77 -15.18 -9.34
C LEU A 59 6.66 -16.18 -9.69
N LYS A 60 6.74 -17.42 -9.23
CA LYS A 60 5.65 -18.40 -9.39
C LYS A 60 4.41 -18.01 -8.61
N GLU A 61 4.57 -17.57 -7.36
CA GLU A 61 3.47 -17.10 -6.52
C GLU A 61 2.83 -15.83 -7.09
N ALA A 62 3.63 -14.90 -7.63
CA ALA A 62 3.12 -13.73 -8.33
C ALA A 62 2.28 -14.12 -9.56
N LYS A 63 2.70 -15.13 -10.33
CA LYS A 63 1.92 -15.67 -11.45
C LYS A 63 0.60 -16.29 -10.99
N ILE A 64 0.57 -16.97 -9.84
CA ILE A 64 -0.66 -17.50 -9.23
C ILE A 64 -1.62 -16.35 -8.92
N LEU A 65 -1.13 -15.30 -8.25
CA LEU A 65 -1.91 -14.11 -7.90
C LEU A 65 -2.48 -13.39 -9.13
N LEU A 66 -1.66 -13.14 -10.16
CA LEU A 66 -2.12 -12.49 -11.40
C LEU A 66 -3.13 -13.36 -12.16
N SER A 67 -2.92 -14.67 -12.18
CA SER A 67 -3.88 -15.60 -12.80
C SER A 67 -5.21 -15.62 -12.06
N SER A 68 -5.19 -15.42 -10.74
CA SER A 68 -6.38 -15.43 -9.88
C SER A 68 -7.25 -14.18 -10.15
N ILE A 69 -6.65 -12.99 -10.26
CA ILE A 69 -7.36 -11.75 -10.66
C ILE A 69 -8.05 -11.94 -12.01
N LYS A 70 -7.35 -12.49 -13.00
CA LYS A 70 -7.91 -12.71 -14.33
C LYS A 70 -9.14 -13.63 -14.30
N GLN A 71 -9.13 -14.64 -13.43
CA GLN A 71 -10.27 -15.54 -13.25
C GLN A 71 -11.46 -14.85 -12.60
N ASP A 72 -11.22 -13.81 -11.81
CA ASP A 72 -12.25 -13.04 -11.11
C ASP A 72 -12.76 -11.84 -11.93
N GLY A 73 -12.39 -11.75 -13.22
CA GLY A 73 -12.84 -10.68 -14.14
C GLY A 73 -11.94 -9.44 -14.17
N GLY A 74 -10.86 -9.41 -13.39
CA GLY A 74 -9.95 -8.27 -13.34
C GLY A 74 -8.90 -8.22 -14.44
N THR A 75 -8.23 -7.08 -14.51
CA THR A 75 -7.09 -6.85 -15.40
C THR A 75 -5.77 -7.12 -14.66
N PRO A 76 -5.09 -8.26 -14.89
CA PRO A 76 -3.81 -8.51 -14.25
C PRO A 76 -2.75 -7.51 -14.75
N TYR A 77 -1.88 -7.05 -13.85
CA TYR A 77 -0.78 -6.20 -14.24
C TYR A 77 0.19 -6.92 -15.19
N ASN A 78 0.62 -6.22 -16.23
CA ASN A 78 1.61 -6.67 -17.18
C ASN A 78 2.74 -5.64 -17.27
N VAL A 79 3.93 -6.02 -16.79
CA VAL A 79 5.13 -5.17 -16.75
C VAL A 79 5.48 -4.54 -18.11
N PHE A 80 5.21 -5.25 -19.20
CA PHE A 80 5.62 -4.84 -20.55
C PHE A 80 4.51 -4.12 -21.30
N ASN A 81 3.25 -4.37 -20.91
CA ASN A 81 2.08 -3.73 -21.47
C ASN A 81 1.06 -3.41 -20.36
N PRO A 82 1.39 -2.47 -19.46
CA PRO A 82 0.50 -2.16 -18.35
C PRO A 82 -0.77 -1.50 -18.88
N ALA A 83 -1.90 -1.75 -18.20
CA ALA A 83 -3.19 -1.17 -18.58
C ALA A 83 -3.18 0.36 -18.52
N LEU A 84 -2.36 0.92 -17.62
CA LEU A 84 -2.15 2.34 -17.44
C LEU A 84 -0.65 2.65 -17.34
N ARG A 85 -0.23 3.76 -17.94
CA ARG A 85 1.12 4.29 -17.82
C ARG A 85 1.04 5.68 -17.22
N PHE A 86 1.95 5.98 -16.30
CA PHE A 86 1.98 7.25 -15.61
C PHE A 86 3.14 8.12 -16.08
N THR A 87 2.92 9.43 -16.11
CA THR A 87 3.97 10.42 -16.41
C THR A 87 4.84 10.67 -15.17
N SER A 88 5.98 11.33 -15.38
CA SER A 88 6.82 11.82 -14.27
C SER A 88 6.06 12.78 -13.36
N ASP A 89 5.15 13.58 -13.91
CA ASP A 89 4.39 14.59 -13.18
C ASP A 89 3.29 13.97 -12.31
N GLN A 90 2.80 12.78 -12.69
CA GLN A 90 1.88 11.98 -11.87
C GLN A 90 2.62 11.24 -10.76
N ASN A 91 3.89 10.85 -10.97
CA ASN A 91 4.76 10.24 -9.95
C ASN A 91 4.05 9.16 -9.11
N VAL A 92 3.55 8.12 -9.79
CA VAL A 92 2.84 7.00 -9.17
C VAL A 92 3.84 5.89 -8.81
N PHE A 93 3.78 5.43 -7.56
CA PHE A 93 4.69 4.40 -7.03
C PHE A 93 4.13 2.98 -7.20
N LEU A 94 2.81 2.84 -7.33
CA LEU A 94 2.10 1.57 -7.49
C LEU A 94 1.53 1.46 -8.92
N PRO A 95 2.32 0.99 -9.92
CA PRO A 95 1.93 1.02 -11.32
C PRO A 95 0.78 0.08 -11.69
N SER A 96 0.37 -0.83 -10.79
CA SER A 96 -0.79 -1.70 -11.01
C SER A 96 -2.14 -1.02 -10.77
N VAL A 97 -2.19 0.20 -10.21
CA VAL A 97 -3.45 0.94 -10.08
C VAL A 97 -4.11 1.17 -11.45
N LEU A 98 -5.44 1.06 -11.46
CA LEU A 98 -6.28 1.12 -12.66
C LEU A 98 -6.79 2.54 -12.97
N GLY A 99 -6.64 3.45 -12.01
CA GLY A 99 -6.93 4.87 -12.18
C GLY A 99 -6.74 5.65 -10.90
N ILE A 100 -6.56 6.97 -11.03
CA ILE A 100 -6.41 7.92 -9.92
C ILE A 100 -7.22 9.18 -10.21
N ASP A 101 -7.98 9.64 -9.22
CA ASP A 101 -8.66 10.93 -9.20
C ASP A 101 -7.83 11.88 -8.33
N TYR A 102 -7.23 12.90 -8.94
CA TYR A 102 -6.41 13.91 -8.26
C TYR A 102 -7.20 15.17 -7.88
N ARG A 103 -8.54 15.14 -8.01
CA ARG A 103 -9.37 16.27 -7.58
C ARG A 103 -9.45 16.32 -6.07
N ILE A 104 -9.22 17.52 -5.52
CA ILE A 104 -9.19 17.77 -4.07
C ILE A 104 -10.37 18.62 -3.60
N ASP A 105 -11.14 19.22 -4.53
CA ASP A 105 -12.34 19.97 -4.18
C ASP A 105 -13.44 19.02 -3.72
N ARG A 106 -13.64 18.94 -2.41
CA ARG A 106 -14.63 18.05 -1.79
C ARG A 106 -16.08 18.45 -2.07
N SER A 107 -16.33 19.63 -2.64
CA SER A 107 -17.66 19.99 -3.15
C SER A 107 -17.99 19.29 -4.48
N GLU A 108 -16.98 18.96 -5.28
CA GLU A 108 -17.13 18.23 -6.55
C GLU A 108 -16.90 16.72 -6.37
N VAL A 109 -15.93 16.37 -5.54
CA VAL A 109 -15.58 14.98 -5.20
C VAL A 109 -15.64 14.80 -3.69
N PRO A 110 -16.80 14.44 -3.10
CA PRO A 110 -16.95 14.36 -1.64
C PRO A 110 -15.93 13.46 -0.93
N ALA A 111 -15.45 12.41 -1.62
CA ALA A 111 -14.40 11.52 -1.13
C ALA A 111 -13.00 12.15 -1.17
N GLY A 112 -12.80 13.27 -1.85
CA GLY A 112 -11.49 13.78 -2.22
C GLY A 112 -10.80 12.87 -3.25
N PRO A 113 -9.45 12.89 -3.27
CA PRO A 113 -8.67 12.03 -4.14
C PRO A 113 -8.91 10.55 -3.87
N THR A 114 -8.94 9.75 -4.92
CA THR A 114 -9.15 8.29 -4.83
C THR A 114 -8.26 7.54 -5.81
N ALA A 115 -7.92 6.29 -5.50
CA ALA A 115 -7.29 5.39 -6.46
C ALA A 115 -8.08 4.09 -6.59
N ARG A 116 -8.13 3.55 -7.81
CA ARG A 116 -8.72 2.24 -8.10
C ARG A 116 -7.62 1.18 -8.14
N PHE A 117 -7.72 0.20 -7.26
CA PHE A 117 -6.77 -0.89 -7.09
C PHE A 117 -7.28 -2.19 -7.71
N PRO A 118 -6.39 -3.03 -8.28
CA PRO A 118 -6.68 -4.43 -8.48
C PRO A 118 -6.98 -5.10 -7.14
N MET A 119 -8.04 -5.88 -7.09
CA MET A 119 -8.51 -6.57 -5.90
C MET A 119 -8.44 -8.08 -6.13
N PHE A 120 -7.89 -8.79 -5.16
CA PHE A 120 -7.73 -10.23 -5.18
C PHE A 120 -8.81 -10.88 -4.32
N LYS A 121 -9.23 -12.09 -4.72
CA LYS A 121 -10.10 -12.95 -3.93
C LYS A 121 -9.29 -14.01 -3.18
N GLY A 122 -9.56 -14.15 -1.89
CA GLY A 122 -8.86 -15.05 -0.97
C GLY A 122 -9.80 -15.71 0.04
N LEU A 123 -9.21 -16.35 1.04
CA LEU A 123 -9.92 -16.94 2.16
C LEU A 123 -9.27 -16.52 3.47
N GLU A 124 -10.05 -16.04 4.42
CA GLU A 124 -9.61 -15.83 5.79
C GLU A 124 -10.00 -17.02 6.67
N THR A 125 -9.28 -17.19 7.79
CA THR A 125 -9.56 -18.23 8.77
C THR A 125 -10.23 -17.60 9.97
N LEU A 126 -11.45 -18.04 10.29
CA LEU A 126 -12.17 -17.55 11.46
C LEU A 126 -11.62 -18.20 12.75
N PRO A 127 -11.89 -17.62 13.93
CA PRO A 127 -11.45 -18.19 15.21
C PRO A 127 -11.89 -19.64 15.47
N ASP A 128 -13.00 -20.08 14.86
CA ASP A 128 -13.51 -21.45 14.94
C ASP A 128 -12.82 -22.42 13.95
N GLY A 129 -11.87 -21.93 13.16
CA GLY A 129 -11.13 -22.68 12.13
C GLY A 129 -11.83 -22.77 10.77
N SER A 130 -13.08 -22.32 10.67
CA SER A 130 -13.80 -22.27 9.39
C SER A 130 -13.18 -21.22 8.45
N LYS A 131 -13.50 -21.29 7.16
CA LYS A 131 -12.98 -20.39 6.14
C LYS A 131 -14.09 -19.49 5.62
N ARG A 132 -13.77 -18.20 5.48
CA ARG A 132 -14.66 -17.19 4.88
C ARG A 132 -13.97 -16.54 3.70
N GLU A 133 -14.77 -16.17 2.71
CA GLU A 133 -14.28 -15.41 1.56
C GLU A 133 -13.87 -14.00 1.98
N SER A 134 -12.72 -13.55 1.48
CA SER A 134 -12.20 -12.21 1.74
C SER A 134 -11.65 -11.62 0.45
N TYR A 135 -11.82 -10.32 0.28
CA TYR A 135 -11.29 -9.53 -0.82
C TYR A 135 -10.18 -8.64 -0.30
N TYR A 136 -9.05 -8.58 -1.01
CA TYR A 136 -7.88 -7.85 -0.53
C TYR A 136 -7.11 -7.15 -1.64
N VAL A 137 -6.34 -6.12 -1.31
CA VAL A 137 -5.37 -5.46 -2.20
C VAL A 137 -3.95 -5.83 -1.80
N ILE A 138 -3.01 -5.77 -2.74
CA ILE A 138 -1.58 -5.91 -2.45
C ILE A 138 -0.87 -4.62 -2.84
N THR A 139 -0.13 -4.02 -1.92
CA THR A 139 0.53 -2.73 -2.12
C THR A 139 2.05 -2.80 -2.14
N GLU A 140 2.64 -3.78 -1.45
CA GLU A 140 4.09 -3.98 -1.38
C GLU A 140 4.47 -5.46 -1.44
N ALA A 141 5.71 -5.71 -1.85
CA ALA A 141 6.40 -6.98 -1.62
C ALA A 141 7.87 -6.76 -1.20
N SER A 142 8.38 -7.65 -0.35
CA SER A 142 9.76 -7.63 0.15
C SER A 142 10.80 -8.15 -0.86
N ASP A 143 10.36 -8.77 -1.96
CA ASP A 143 11.21 -9.23 -3.07
C ASP A 143 11.00 -8.35 -4.30
N LYS A 144 12.11 -7.89 -4.89
CA LYS A 144 12.11 -6.96 -6.02
C LYS A 144 11.47 -7.53 -7.28
N PHE A 145 11.64 -8.83 -7.53
CA PHE A 145 11.11 -9.48 -8.73
C PHE A 145 9.60 -9.72 -8.61
N MET A 146 9.13 -10.13 -7.43
CA MET A 146 7.70 -10.21 -7.14
C MET A 146 7.04 -8.83 -7.20
N ALA A 147 7.62 -7.82 -6.54
CA ALA A 147 7.12 -6.44 -6.55
C ALA A 147 6.93 -5.94 -7.99
N LYS A 148 7.98 -6.07 -8.81
CA LYS A 148 7.94 -5.71 -10.23
C LYS A 148 6.89 -6.51 -11.00
N LYS A 149 6.78 -7.83 -10.78
CA LYS A 149 5.83 -8.70 -11.48
C LYS A 149 4.38 -8.36 -11.17
N LEU A 150 4.08 -8.03 -9.91
CA LEU A 150 2.73 -7.63 -9.46
C LEU A 150 2.41 -6.15 -9.77
N GLY A 151 3.42 -5.33 -10.07
CA GLY A 151 3.26 -3.89 -10.24
C GLY A 151 2.99 -3.18 -8.91
N VAL A 152 3.58 -3.70 -7.84
CA VAL A 152 3.48 -3.17 -6.47
C VAL A 152 4.82 -2.63 -6.02
N ILE A 153 4.84 -1.91 -4.90
CA ILE A 153 6.03 -1.24 -4.40
C ILE A 153 7.03 -2.26 -3.83
N PHE A 154 8.32 -2.04 -4.07
CA PHE A 154 9.36 -2.86 -3.45
C PHE A 154 9.72 -2.29 -2.07
N ALA A 155 9.46 -3.06 -1.02
CA ALA A 155 9.70 -2.67 0.37
C ALA A 155 10.55 -3.74 1.08
N PRO A 156 11.88 -3.74 0.90
CA PRO A 156 12.75 -4.82 1.36
C PRO A 156 12.73 -5.03 2.88
N ARG A 157 12.47 -3.97 3.65
CA ARG A 157 12.44 -4.01 5.12
C ARG A 157 11.33 -4.89 5.68
N MET A 158 10.27 -5.13 4.91
CA MET A 158 9.22 -6.07 5.31
C MET A 158 9.78 -7.47 5.59
N ALA A 159 10.87 -7.89 4.94
CA ALA A 159 11.51 -9.17 5.22
C ALA A 159 12.00 -9.31 6.67
N ALA A 160 12.28 -8.19 7.36
CA ALA A 160 12.69 -8.20 8.75
C ALA A 160 11.57 -8.62 9.72
N SER A 161 10.30 -8.65 9.28
CA SER A 161 9.19 -9.12 10.12
C SER A 161 9.18 -10.63 10.33
N ILE A 162 9.87 -11.41 9.48
CA ILE A 162 9.78 -12.87 9.52
C ILE A 162 10.30 -13.40 10.85
N GLY A 163 9.44 -14.11 11.58
CA GLY A 163 9.74 -14.71 12.88
C GLY A 163 9.53 -13.77 14.06
N SER A 164 8.98 -12.57 13.87
CA SER A 164 8.71 -11.64 14.97
C SER A 164 7.40 -11.98 15.71
N GLY A 165 6.46 -12.64 15.04
CA GLY A 165 5.09 -12.87 15.51
C GLY A 165 4.10 -11.80 15.04
N GLY A 166 4.59 -10.68 14.50
CA GLY A 166 3.77 -9.59 13.97
C GLY A 166 3.26 -9.83 12.55
N GLU A 167 3.84 -10.78 11.85
CA GLU A 167 3.42 -11.29 10.54
C GLU A 167 2.44 -12.45 10.68
N GLN A 168 1.67 -12.74 9.62
CA GLN A 168 0.92 -13.98 9.49
C GLN A 168 1.46 -14.83 8.33
N ARG A 169 1.19 -16.14 8.33
CA ARG A 169 1.56 -17.00 7.20
C ARG A 169 0.44 -17.08 6.18
N GLY A 170 0.81 -17.15 4.91
CA GLY A 170 -0.09 -17.39 3.80
C GLY A 170 0.19 -18.70 3.09
N TYR A 171 -0.84 -19.31 2.52
CA TYR A 171 -0.66 -20.40 1.55
C TYR A 171 -1.70 -20.33 0.44
N PHE A 172 -1.42 -20.99 -0.68
CA PHE A 172 -2.35 -21.02 -1.81
C PHE A 172 -3.17 -22.31 -1.81
N THR A 173 -4.48 -22.18 -2.01
CA THR A 173 -5.33 -23.32 -2.35
C THR A 173 -4.94 -23.88 -3.72
N ARG A 174 -5.45 -25.08 -4.05
CA ARG A 174 -5.28 -25.67 -5.39
C ARG A 174 -5.83 -24.78 -6.52
N ARG A 175 -6.77 -23.88 -6.22
CA ARG A 175 -7.34 -22.90 -7.17
C ARG A 175 -6.58 -21.56 -7.18
N GLY A 176 -5.44 -21.47 -6.50
CA GLY A 176 -4.63 -20.24 -6.50
C GLY A 176 -5.17 -19.11 -5.62
N ARG A 177 -6.12 -19.39 -4.71
CA ARG A 177 -6.58 -18.42 -3.71
C ARG A 177 -5.62 -18.38 -2.53
N LEU A 178 -5.17 -17.20 -2.13
CA LEU A 178 -4.40 -17.00 -0.91
C LEU A 178 -5.30 -17.24 0.31
N VAL A 179 -4.77 -17.94 1.31
CA VAL A 179 -5.44 -18.19 2.59
C VAL A 179 -4.67 -17.49 3.69
N PHE A 180 -5.36 -16.67 4.49
CA PHE A 180 -4.86 -15.94 5.66
C PHE A 180 -5.10 -16.76 6.95
N GLU A 181 -4.25 -16.59 7.95
CA GLU A 181 -4.35 -17.25 9.26
C GLU A 181 -5.40 -16.61 10.19
N GLY A 182 -5.67 -15.32 10.02
CA GLY A 182 -6.70 -14.61 10.76
C GLY A 182 -7.73 -13.95 9.84
N SER A 183 -8.66 -13.23 10.46
CA SER A 183 -9.82 -12.59 9.85
C SER A 183 -10.00 -11.14 10.32
N VAL A 184 -10.73 -10.35 9.52
CA VAL A 184 -11.19 -9.01 9.89
C VAL A 184 -12.70 -8.98 10.03
N ASP A 185 -13.23 -8.31 11.05
CA ASP A 185 -14.64 -7.99 11.22
C ASP A 185 -14.87 -6.50 10.89
N PHE A 186 -15.63 -6.24 9.82
CA PHE A 186 -16.02 -4.91 9.35
C PHE A 186 -17.43 -4.50 9.84
N SER A 187 -18.05 -5.28 10.73
CA SER A 187 -19.36 -4.92 11.29
C SER A 187 -19.37 -3.86 12.41
N PRO A 188 -18.27 -3.59 13.15
CA PRO A 188 -18.25 -2.52 14.14
C PRO A 188 -18.57 -1.16 13.53
N LYS A 189 -19.26 -0.31 14.29
CA LYS A 189 -19.51 1.07 13.89
C LYS A 189 -18.51 1.99 14.54
N ARG A 190 -17.79 2.72 13.71
CA ARG A 190 -16.75 3.64 14.14
C ARG A 190 -17.35 4.76 15.01
N SER A 191 -16.68 5.09 16.11
CA SER A 191 -17.02 6.25 16.95
C SER A 191 -15.76 6.91 17.48
N LEU A 192 -15.70 8.24 17.40
CA LEU A 192 -14.58 9.06 17.86
C LEU A 192 -15.13 10.25 18.62
N VAL A 193 -14.73 10.39 19.89
CA VAL A 193 -15.09 11.55 20.71
C VAL A 193 -13.84 12.40 20.93
N PRO A 194 -13.82 13.66 20.48
CA PRO A 194 -12.69 14.55 20.70
C PRO A 194 -12.34 14.68 22.18
N GLY A 195 -11.04 14.77 22.48
CA GLY A 195 -10.55 15.02 23.83
C GLY A 195 -10.85 16.43 24.33
N PRO A 196 -10.86 16.63 25.67
CA PRO A 196 -10.99 17.96 26.26
C PRO A 196 -9.76 18.82 25.95
N THR A 197 -9.90 20.13 26.16
CA THR A 197 -8.75 21.05 26.16
C THR A 197 -7.88 20.80 27.39
N SER A 198 -6.56 20.79 27.22
CA SER A 198 -5.59 20.69 28.33
C SER A 198 -5.56 21.96 29.18
N ASP A 199 -5.04 21.86 30.40
CA ASP A 199 -4.94 22.99 31.35
C ASP A 199 -4.12 24.18 30.81
N ASP A 200 -3.14 23.92 29.95
CA ASP A 200 -2.32 24.95 29.28
C ASP A 200 -2.96 25.49 27.98
N GLY A 201 -4.11 24.96 27.57
CA GLY A 201 -4.82 25.37 26.37
C GLY A 201 -4.19 24.93 25.03
N LEU A 202 -3.08 24.18 25.06
CA LEU A 202 -2.32 23.85 23.85
C LEU A 202 -2.85 22.60 23.13
N LEU A 203 -3.35 21.62 23.88
CA LEU A 203 -3.98 20.41 23.36
C LEU A 203 -5.49 20.57 23.41
N PHE A 204 -6.18 20.17 22.35
CA PHE A 204 -7.63 20.13 22.27
C PHE A 204 -8.03 19.15 21.16
N GLY A 205 -9.10 18.37 21.37
CA GLY A 205 -9.54 17.34 20.44
C GLY A 205 -8.66 16.07 20.41
N PHE A 206 -7.35 16.18 20.67
CA PHE A 206 -6.41 15.07 20.81
C PHE A 206 -5.62 15.16 22.13
N PRO A 207 -5.38 14.04 22.85
CA PRO A 207 -5.83 12.67 22.55
C PRO A 207 -7.36 12.54 22.67
N PRO A 208 -8.03 11.67 21.89
CA PRO A 208 -9.48 11.54 21.94
C PRO A 208 -9.95 11.04 23.31
N ALA A 209 -11.16 11.43 23.72
CA ALA A 209 -11.80 10.93 24.94
C ALA A 209 -12.32 9.50 24.77
N GLU A 210 -12.68 9.11 23.55
CA GLU A 210 -13.18 7.78 23.20
C GLU A 210 -12.79 7.43 21.77
N VAL A 211 -12.37 6.18 21.56
CA VAL A 211 -12.03 5.62 20.24
C VAL A 211 -12.66 4.24 20.09
N ASN A 212 -13.45 4.06 19.02
CA ASN A 212 -14.01 2.78 18.62
C ASN A 212 -13.74 2.59 17.12
N PRO A 213 -12.84 1.67 16.72
CA PRO A 213 -12.57 1.38 15.32
C PRO A 213 -13.80 0.82 14.59
N GLY A 214 -13.95 1.12 13.30
CA GLY A 214 -15.00 0.55 12.43
C GLY A 214 -14.67 -0.87 11.95
N ALA A 215 -13.40 -1.27 11.98
CA ALA A 215 -12.98 -2.62 11.63
C ALA A 215 -11.96 -3.15 12.63
N ILE A 216 -12.12 -4.42 13.00
CA ILE A 216 -11.31 -5.08 14.03
C ILE A 216 -10.84 -6.44 13.50
N ALA A 217 -9.53 -6.64 13.48
CA ALA A 217 -8.92 -7.92 13.16
C ALA A 217 -8.80 -8.80 14.40
N ASP A 218 -8.87 -10.12 14.21
CA ASP A 218 -8.56 -11.05 15.28
C ASP A 218 -7.06 -11.07 15.61
N ALA A 219 -6.70 -11.77 16.68
CA ALA A 219 -5.31 -11.87 17.15
C ALA A 219 -4.37 -12.61 16.16
N ASN A 220 -4.90 -13.30 15.15
CA ASN A 220 -4.13 -14.05 14.18
C ASN A 220 -3.85 -13.26 12.90
N TRP A 221 -4.61 -12.20 12.64
CA TRP A 221 -4.53 -11.46 11.39
C TRP A 221 -3.39 -10.43 11.40
N SER A 222 -2.72 -10.27 10.26
CA SER A 222 -1.73 -9.22 9.99
C SER A 222 -1.63 -8.92 8.50
N SER A 223 -1.51 -7.66 8.12
CA SER A 223 -1.27 -7.25 6.74
C SER A 223 0.01 -7.83 6.12
N TYR A 224 1.04 -8.08 6.94
CA TYR A 224 2.28 -8.70 6.52
C TYR A 224 2.12 -10.20 6.41
N VAL A 225 1.99 -10.70 5.18
CA VAL A 225 1.80 -12.12 4.89
C VAL A 225 3.10 -12.75 4.38
N VAL A 226 3.63 -13.72 5.11
CA VAL A 226 4.76 -14.55 4.67
C VAL A 226 4.25 -15.65 3.77
N LEU A 227 4.60 -15.59 2.48
CA LEU A 227 4.25 -16.59 1.48
C LEU A 227 5.14 -17.85 1.60
N PRO A 228 4.75 -18.99 0.98
CA PRO A 228 5.55 -20.22 0.99
C PRO A 228 6.99 -20.06 0.46
N SER A 229 7.25 -19.08 -0.41
CA SER A 229 8.60 -18.72 -0.86
C SER A 229 9.47 -18.06 0.22
N GLY A 230 8.86 -17.58 1.31
CA GLY A 230 9.50 -16.76 2.34
C GLY A 230 9.53 -15.25 2.02
N VAL A 231 8.86 -14.82 0.95
CA VAL A 231 8.63 -13.40 0.66
C VAL A 231 7.49 -12.87 1.52
N VAL A 232 7.58 -11.63 1.96
CA VAL A 232 6.51 -10.93 2.67
C VAL A 232 5.79 -10.03 1.67
N ILE A 233 4.46 -10.13 1.60
CA ILE A 233 3.60 -9.18 0.88
C ILE A 233 2.77 -8.39 1.88
N ASN A 234 2.39 -7.17 1.50
CA ASN A 234 1.47 -6.34 2.26
C ASN A 234 0.08 -6.52 1.65
N ALA A 235 -0.76 -7.34 2.28
CA ALA A 235 -2.02 -7.82 1.70
C ALA A 235 -3.21 -7.50 2.61
N GLN A 236 -4.07 -6.58 2.16
CA GLN A 236 -5.08 -5.92 2.98
C GLN A 236 -6.48 -6.32 2.61
N PRO A 237 -7.19 -7.08 3.45
CA PRO A 237 -8.63 -7.18 3.40
C PRO A 237 -9.29 -5.81 3.27
N VAL A 238 -10.13 -5.70 2.24
CA VAL A 238 -10.95 -4.52 1.96
C VAL A 238 -12.44 -4.85 2.04
N ALA A 239 -12.82 -6.13 2.02
CA ALA A 239 -14.20 -6.56 2.19
C ALA A 239 -14.29 -8.05 2.53
N ASN A 240 -15.36 -8.43 3.22
CA ASN A 240 -15.83 -9.82 3.36
C ASN A 240 -17.33 -9.81 3.69
N SER A 241 -17.90 -10.92 4.16
CA SER A 241 -19.35 -10.95 4.43
C SER A 241 -19.81 -10.12 5.64
N THR A 242 -18.91 -9.47 6.40
CA THR A 242 -19.26 -8.58 7.53
C THR A 242 -19.37 -7.12 7.12
N GLY A 243 -18.81 -6.74 5.97
CA GLY A 243 -18.77 -5.35 5.52
C GLY A 243 -17.61 -5.06 4.57
N ILE A 244 -17.34 -3.77 4.39
CA ILE A 244 -16.27 -3.22 3.55
C ILE A 244 -15.39 -2.31 4.40
N HIS A 245 -14.16 -2.06 3.98
CA HIS A 245 -13.26 -1.17 4.68
C HIS A 245 -13.74 0.29 4.62
N ASP A 246 -13.66 1.01 5.74
CA ASP A 246 -14.08 2.41 5.88
C ASP A 246 -13.46 3.39 4.86
N ARG A 247 -12.32 3.02 4.26
CA ARG A 247 -11.63 3.81 3.24
C ARG A 247 -12.18 3.61 1.84
N ILE A 248 -13.17 2.74 1.64
CA ILE A 248 -13.90 2.62 0.38
C ILE A 248 -15.01 3.68 0.40
N PRO A 249 -14.85 4.81 -0.32
CA PRO A 249 -15.82 5.88 -0.22
C PRO A 249 -17.12 5.47 -0.88
N ASN A 250 -18.25 5.93 -0.35
CA ASN A 250 -19.51 5.89 -1.06
C ASN A 250 -19.60 7.11 -2.00
N PRO A 251 -19.92 6.96 -3.29
CA PRO A 251 -19.99 8.08 -4.22
C PRO A 251 -20.97 9.18 -3.83
N ASN A 252 -22.00 8.85 -3.03
CA ASN A 252 -23.03 9.76 -2.57
C ASN A 252 -22.74 10.33 -1.17
N GLY A 253 -21.53 10.10 -0.65
CA GLY A 253 -21.10 10.51 0.68
C GLY A 253 -21.14 9.37 1.70
N ASN A 254 -20.22 9.41 2.65
CA ASN A 254 -19.99 8.34 3.62
C ASN A 254 -20.95 8.40 4.81
N GLY A 255 -22.26 8.67 4.66
CA GLY A 255 -23.26 8.68 5.76
C GLY A 255 -23.23 7.39 6.64
N PRO A 256 -23.75 7.38 7.88
CA PRO A 256 -23.68 6.17 8.73
C PRO A 256 -24.40 4.96 8.12
N GLN A 257 -25.39 5.22 7.26
CA GLN A 257 -26.13 4.20 6.52
C GLN A 257 -25.37 3.68 5.29
N GLN A 258 -24.34 4.40 4.85
CA GLN A 258 -23.47 4.08 3.71
C GLN A 258 -22.16 3.41 4.14
N GLU A 259 -21.85 3.40 5.44
CA GLU A 259 -20.75 2.62 6.04
C GLU A 259 -21.06 1.11 5.93
N ASP A 260 -20.06 0.31 5.58
CA ASP A 260 -20.13 -1.16 5.44
C ASP A 260 -21.11 -1.68 4.39
N ASP A 261 -21.50 -0.85 3.41
CA ASP A 261 -22.41 -1.24 2.34
C ASP A 261 -21.69 -2.11 1.28
N LEU A 262 -21.99 -3.41 1.28
CA LEU A 262 -21.50 -4.34 0.25
C LEU A 262 -22.05 -4.05 -1.15
N ASN A 263 -23.05 -3.18 -1.30
CA ASN A 263 -23.53 -2.69 -2.60
C ASN A 263 -22.84 -1.38 -3.02
N ASN A 264 -21.83 -0.92 -2.27
CA ASN A 264 -21.07 0.25 -2.63
C ASN A 264 -20.45 0.03 -4.03
N PRO A 265 -20.76 0.88 -5.03
CA PRO A 265 -20.24 0.71 -6.38
C PRO A 265 -18.71 0.79 -6.45
N ASN A 266 -18.06 1.40 -5.45
CA ASN A 266 -16.60 1.42 -5.34
C ASN A 266 -15.99 0.09 -4.87
N PHE A 267 -16.81 -0.90 -4.53
CA PHE A 267 -16.44 -2.30 -4.35
C PHE A 267 -17.02 -3.14 -5.50
N ALA A 268 -16.17 -3.55 -6.45
CA ALA A 268 -16.59 -4.28 -7.65
C ALA A 268 -15.92 -5.67 -7.72
N PRO A 269 -16.48 -6.69 -7.04
CA PRO A 269 -15.91 -8.04 -7.03
C PRO A 269 -15.94 -8.72 -8.40
N ASP A 270 -16.86 -8.34 -9.28
CA ASP A 270 -16.98 -8.82 -10.67
C ASP A 270 -15.96 -8.21 -11.63
N GLN A 271 -15.42 -7.03 -11.29
CA GLN A 271 -14.32 -6.37 -11.98
C GLN A 271 -12.97 -6.64 -11.29
N ALA A 272 -12.98 -7.40 -10.19
CA ALA A 272 -11.86 -7.63 -9.29
C ALA A 272 -11.09 -6.33 -9.02
N SER A 273 -11.82 -5.29 -8.61
CA SER A 273 -11.25 -3.98 -8.27
C SER A 273 -11.99 -3.27 -7.14
N VAL A 274 -11.28 -2.39 -6.46
CA VAL A 274 -11.82 -1.56 -5.38
C VAL A 274 -11.28 -0.13 -5.51
N VAL A 275 -12.08 0.85 -5.16
CA VAL A 275 -11.66 2.25 -5.07
C VAL A 275 -11.45 2.60 -3.61
N MET A 276 -10.29 3.16 -3.27
CA MET A 276 -10.00 3.63 -1.93
C MET A 276 -9.70 5.14 -1.94
N GLN A 277 -10.15 5.81 -0.90
CA GLN A 277 -9.84 7.20 -0.61
C GLN A 277 -8.36 7.36 -0.26
N LEU A 278 -7.74 8.40 -0.80
CA LEU A 278 -6.35 8.77 -0.50
C LEU A 278 -6.33 9.90 0.52
N LEU A 279 -5.40 9.82 1.48
CA LEU A 279 -5.07 10.88 2.42
C LEU A 279 -3.95 11.73 1.86
N ASP A 280 -3.95 13.01 2.20
CA ASP A 280 -2.86 13.93 1.86
C ASP A 280 -1.74 13.92 2.92
N GLY A 281 -0.55 14.33 2.51
CA GLY A 281 0.61 14.46 3.37
C GLY A 281 1.70 15.32 2.74
N TRP A 282 2.73 15.60 3.52
CA TRP A 282 3.93 16.30 3.07
C TRP A 282 5.12 15.37 3.06
N GLN A 283 5.96 15.50 2.04
CA GLN A 283 7.26 14.85 2.00
C GLN A 283 8.28 15.80 1.37
N ASN A 284 9.36 16.06 2.10
CA ASN A 284 10.49 16.87 1.63
C ASN A 284 10.08 18.23 1.04
N GLY A 285 9.21 18.97 1.74
CA GLY A 285 8.75 20.30 1.34
C GLY A 285 7.65 20.30 0.27
N LYS A 286 7.21 19.13 -0.22
CA LYS A 286 6.22 19.01 -1.28
C LYS A 286 4.89 18.43 -0.76
N PRO A 287 3.75 19.01 -1.16
CA PRO A 287 2.42 18.52 -0.78
C PRO A 287 2.01 17.27 -1.59
N TYR A 288 0.76 16.85 -1.45
CA TYR A 288 0.13 15.81 -2.25
C TYR A 288 0.79 14.45 -2.09
N TYR A 289 1.32 14.15 -0.92
CA TYR A 289 1.90 12.86 -0.62
C TYR A 289 0.79 11.83 -0.35
N PHE A 290 0.12 11.43 -1.42
CA PHE A 290 -1.10 10.63 -1.35
C PHE A 290 -0.80 9.19 -0.97
N HIS A 291 -1.42 8.77 0.13
CA HIS A 291 -1.30 7.44 0.72
C HIS A 291 -2.67 6.90 1.11
N ILE A 292 -2.74 5.60 1.38
CA ILE A 292 -3.91 4.99 2.03
C ILE A 292 -3.52 4.57 3.44
N VAL A 293 -4.50 4.40 4.33
CA VAL A 293 -4.30 3.79 5.65
C VAL A 293 -5.13 2.53 5.68
N THR A 294 -4.50 1.41 6.00
CA THR A 294 -5.15 0.09 5.88
C THR A 294 -5.37 -0.57 7.23
N ASP A 295 -4.34 -0.60 8.07
CA ASP A 295 -4.36 -1.31 9.33
C ASP A 295 -3.38 -0.69 10.33
N THR A 296 -3.69 -0.80 11.62
CA THR A 296 -2.89 -0.20 12.68
C THR A 296 -2.86 -1.08 13.93
N SER A 297 -1.80 -0.99 14.73
CA SER A 297 -1.66 -1.77 15.96
C SER A 297 -2.38 -1.18 17.17
N ASP A 298 -2.98 0.00 17.03
CA ASP A 298 -3.57 0.77 18.13
C ASP A 298 -4.98 1.27 17.74
N PRO A 299 -5.98 1.19 18.63
CA PRO A 299 -7.35 1.61 18.29
C PRO A 299 -7.47 3.10 17.98
N GLY A 300 -6.57 3.95 18.49
CA GLY A 300 -6.52 5.39 18.23
C GLY A 300 -6.37 5.71 16.75
N PRO A 301 -5.23 5.41 16.11
CA PRO A 301 -5.05 5.63 14.68
C PRO A 301 -5.99 4.79 13.82
N ALA A 302 -6.39 3.57 14.22
CA ALA A 302 -7.45 2.83 13.52
C ALA A 302 -8.73 3.66 13.39
N THR A 303 -9.12 4.34 14.47
CA THR A 303 -10.31 5.20 14.49
C THR A 303 -10.05 6.54 13.78
N ILE A 304 -8.92 7.22 14.05
CA ILE A 304 -8.60 8.54 13.50
C ILE A 304 -8.32 8.51 11.99
N GLU A 305 -7.85 7.38 11.46
CA GLU A 305 -7.44 7.27 10.07
C GLU A 305 -8.22 6.18 9.30
N LEU A 306 -9.37 5.73 9.82
CA LEU A 306 -10.27 4.76 9.17
C LEU A 306 -9.59 3.42 8.82
N GLY A 307 -8.59 3.02 9.62
CA GLY A 307 -7.87 1.76 9.44
C GLY A 307 -8.50 0.61 10.21
N VAL A 308 -8.15 -0.61 9.85
CA VAL A 308 -8.46 -1.81 10.63
C VAL A 308 -7.60 -1.83 11.91
N PHE A 309 -8.21 -2.02 13.07
CA PHE A 309 -7.45 -2.31 14.29
C PHE A 309 -6.94 -3.75 14.27
N ALA A 310 -5.63 -3.92 14.20
CA ALA A 310 -4.94 -5.19 14.03
C ALA A 310 -3.86 -5.37 15.12
N PRO A 311 -4.22 -5.94 16.29
CA PRO A 311 -3.35 -5.97 17.46
C PRO A 311 -2.06 -6.78 17.24
N ARG A 312 -2.08 -7.75 16.32
CA ARG A 312 -0.89 -8.56 16.01
C ARG A 312 0.28 -7.72 15.49
N LEU A 313 0.01 -6.60 14.80
CA LEU A 313 1.05 -5.73 14.26
C LEU A 313 2.01 -5.21 15.33
N ALA A 314 1.55 -5.03 16.57
CA ALA A 314 2.39 -4.60 17.70
C ALA A 314 3.59 -5.54 17.97
N GLN A 315 3.57 -6.76 17.41
CA GLN A 315 4.66 -7.74 17.51
C GLN A 315 5.67 -7.64 16.35
N LEU A 316 5.53 -6.68 15.43
CA LEU A 316 6.55 -6.41 14.43
C LEU A 316 7.85 -5.92 15.11
N PRO A 317 9.03 -6.15 14.49
CA PRO A 317 10.32 -5.82 15.10
C PRO A 317 10.40 -4.39 15.62
N THR A 318 11.06 -4.24 16.77
CA THR A 318 11.04 -3.12 17.72
C THR A 318 10.91 -1.70 17.14
N PHE A 319 10.03 -0.92 17.77
CA PHE A 319 9.88 0.54 17.64
C PHE A 319 11.21 1.30 17.73
N GLY A 320 11.30 2.43 17.03
CA GLY A 320 12.43 3.36 17.09
C GLY A 320 13.72 2.86 16.47
N LEU A 321 13.75 1.64 15.94
CA LEU A 321 14.92 1.13 15.22
C LEU A 321 14.83 1.61 13.77
N PHE A 322 15.58 2.66 13.43
CA PHE A 322 15.82 3.04 12.03
C PHE A 322 17.30 3.44 11.88
N PRO A 323 18.08 2.80 10.98
CA PRO A 323 17.64 2.02 9.82
C PRO A 323 17.53 0.50 10.02
N GLY A 324 17.46 -0.04 11.25
CA GLY A 324 17.13 -1.46 11.49
C GLY A 324 15.63 -1.75 11.41
N GLY A 325 15.13 -2.98 11.57
CA GLY A 325 13.69 -3.26 11.72
C GLY A 325 12.84 -3.23 10.43
N SER A 326 11.51 -3.35 10.59
CA SER A 326 10.54 -3.52 9.50
C SER A 326 9.67 -2.30 9.19
N MET A 327 9.90 -1.19 9.92
CA MET A 327 9.08 0.02 9.92
C MET A 327 9.91 1.26 9.57
N LEU A 328 9.24 2.36 9.23
CA LEU A 328 9.82 3.69 9.09
C LEU A 328 9.29 4.62 10.18
N PRO A 329 10.10 5.48 10.82
CA PRO A 329 9.54 6.50 11.68
C PRO A 329 8.79 7.53 10.83
N PHE A 330 7.69 8.04 11.34
CA PHE A 330 7.04 9.25 10.82
C PHE A 330 6.52 10.09 11.99
N SER A 331 6.21 11.37 11.75
CA SER A 331 5.81 12.28 12.82
C SER A 331 4.49 12.97 12.52
N PRO A 332 3.36 12.38 12.96
CA PRO A 332 2.12 13.13 13.15
C PRO A 332 2.29 14.20 14.21
N THR A 333 1.44 15.22 14.19
CA THR A 333 1.44 16.27 15.23
C THR A 333 0.14 16.25 16.00
N ALA A 334 0.20 16.24 17.32
CA ALA A 334 -0.96 16.18 18.19
C ALA A 334 -1.89 17.39 18.02
N ASN A 335 -1.32 18.60 18.05
CA ASN A 335 -2.02 19.88 18.09
C ASN A 335 -1.59 20.82 16.94
N GLY A 336 -1.69 20.37 15.71
CA GLY A 336 -1.43 21.24 14.57
C GLY A 336 -2.55 22.27 14.35
N ARG A 337 -2.52 22.96 13.21
CA ARG A 337 -3.53 23.95 12.82
C ARG A 337 -4.83 23.28 12.39
N THR A 338 -5.95 23.77 12.90
CA THR A 338 -7.31 23.31 12.57
C THR A 338 -8.04 24.22 11.58
N THR A 339 -7.45 25.38 11.25
CA THR A 339 -7.99 26.32 10.28
C THR A 339 -6.95 26.65 9.20
N ASP A 340 -7.40 26.65 7.95
CA ASP A 340 -6.60 27.13 6.83
C ASP A 340 -6.66 28.66 6.75
N THR A 341 -5.51 29.32 6.93
CA THR A 341 -5.38 30.78 6.94
C THR A 341 -4.43 31.30 5.87
N ASP A 342 -3.72 30.42 5.17
CA ASP A 342 -2.63 30.75 4.25
C ASP A 342 -2.60 29.87 2.97
N GLY A 343 -3.61 29.01 2.79
CA GLY A 343 -3.78 28.17 1.61
C GLY A 343 -2.96 26.87 1.65
N PHE A 344 -2.35 26.54 2.80
CA PHE A 344 -1.64 25.26 2.99
C PHE A 344 -2.49 24.21 3.72
N GLY A 345 -3.75 24.53 4.02
CA GLY A 345 -4.68 23.62 4.66
C GLY A 345 -4.52 23.55 6.18
N VAL A 346 -4.85 22.38 6.71
CA VAL A 346 -4.87 22.08 8.15
C VAL A 346 -3.99 20.86 8.42
N GLN A 347 -3.51 20.71 9.64
CA GLN A 347 -2.62 19.63 10.04
C GLN A 347 -2.85 19.25 11.49
N GLY A 348 -2.66 17.97 11.80
CA GLY A 348 -2.62 17.45 13.15
C GLY A 348 -3.72 16.44 13.46
N LEU A 349 -3.48 15.65 14.50
CA LEU A 349 -4.42 14.64 14.97
C LEU A 349 -5.66 15.31 15.59
N ASN A 350 -5.52 16.51 16.15
CA ASN A 350 -6.63 17.35 16.59
C ASN A 350 -7.57 17.73 15.45
N SER A 351 -7.05 18.14 14.27
CA SER A 351 -7.91 18.51 13.14
C SER A 351 -8.73 17.32 12.64
N ALA A 352 -8.13 16.13 12.60
CA ALA A 352 -8.83 14.90 12.23
C ALA A 352 -9.86 14.49 13.29
N SER A 353 -9.51 14.62 14.57
CA SER A 353 -10.37 14.23 15.69
C SER A 353 -11.60 15.14 15.82
N LEU A 354 -11.44 16.44 15.52
CA LEU A 354 -12.52 17.43 15.54
C LEU A 354 -13.36 17.43 14.26
N SER A 355 -12.88 16.79 13.19
CA SER A 355 -13.61 16.73 11.93
C SER A 355 -14.85 15.88 12.07
N ASP A 356 -16.01 16.48 11.80
CA ASP A 356 -17.24 15.71 11.68
C ASP A 356 -17.07 14.68 10.57
N ARG A 357 -17.31 13.41 10.94
CA ARG A 357 -17.23 12.22 10.08
C ARG A 357 -15.98 12.15 9.19
N GLN A 358 -14.86 12.72 9.67
CA GLN A 358 -13.56 12.72 8.98
C GLN A 358 -13.61 13.23 7.54
N VAL A 359 -14.34 14.32 7.31
CA VAL A 359 -14.12 15.15 6.11
C VAL A 359 -12.66 15.63 6.04
N GLN A 360 -11.95 15.73 7.17
CA GLN A 360 -10.54 16.04 7.23
C GLN A 360 -9.72 14.89 7.83
N ASP A 361 -8.77 14.38 7.07
CA ASP A 361 -7.73 13.44 7.54
C ASP A 361 -6.53 14.18 8.16
N PRO A 362 -5.75 13.53 9.03
CA PRO A 362 -4.53 14.16 9.55
C PRO A 362 -3.49 14.26 8.43
N THR A 363 -3.13 15.48 8.06
CA THR A 363 -2.09 15.71 7.06
C THR A 363 -0.70 15.51 7.70
N ASN A 364 -0.11 14.34 7.48
CA ASN A 364 1.13 13.92 8.13
C ASN A 364 2.39 14.31 7.34
N THR A 365 3.54 14.36 8.01
CA THR A 365 4.85 14.56 7.36
C THR A 365 5.61 13.25 7.31
N PHE A 366 6.09 12.87 6.12
CA PHE A 366 6.81 11.63 5.85
C PHE A 366 8.28 11.92 5.52
N PRO A 367 9.22 11.06 5.96
CA PRO A 367 10.65 11.30 5.72
C PRO A 367 11.11 10.74 4.37
N ILE A 368 10.53 9.62 3.92
CA ILE A 368 11.06 8.78 2.85
C ILE A 368 9.93 8.38 1.90
N ASP A 369 10.24 8.38 0.61
CA ASP A 369 9.35 7.89 -0.44
C ASP A 369 9.71 6.49 -0.96
N PRO A 370 8.78 5.81 -1.66
CA PRO A 370 8.96 4.44 -2.16
C PRO A 370 10.16 4.17 -3.08
N ARG A 371 10.85 5.21 -3.58
CA ARG A 371 12.06 5.04 -4.40
C ARG A 371 13.29 4.74 -3.56
N ASP A 372 13.26 5.06 -2.27
CA ASP A 372 14.35 4.76 -1.35
C ASP A 372 14.35 3.27 -1.00
N THR A 373 15.53 2.64 -1.03
CA THR A 373 15.70 1.23 -0.67
C THR A 373 15.42 0.94 0.81
N ARG A 374 15.27 1.97 1.63
CA ARG A 374 14.87 1.89 3.04
C ARG A 374 13.36 2.03 3.20
N TYR A 375 12.56 2.05 2.13
CA TYR A 375 11.11 2.14 2.25
C TYR A 375 10.50 0.92 2.98
N ALA A 376 9.48 1.20 3.79
CA ALA A 376 8.50 0.27 4.32
C ALA A 376 7.14 0.98 4.37
N PRO A 377 6.02 0.27 4.15
CA PRO A 377 4.68 0.86 4.29
C PRO A 377 4.24 0.98 5.75
N MET A 378 4.96 0.30 6.65
CA MET A 378 4.64 0.28 8.07
C MET A 378 5.37 1.43 8.77
N TRP A 379 4.59 2.31 9.37
CA TRP A 379 5.09 3.52 10.02
C TRP A 379 5.02 3.39 11.53
N ASP A 380 6.15 3.63 12.18
CA ASP A 380 6.25 3.82 13.63
C ASP A 380 5.95 5.29 13.93
N ALA A 381 4.89 5.57 14.67
CA ALA A 381 4.45 6.93 14.95
C ALA A 381 5.30 7.59 16.06
N HIS A 382 5.86 8.75 15.76
CA HIS A 382 6.60 9.60 16.70
C HIS A 382 5.87 10.93 16.79
N ILE A 383 4.80 10.97 17.59
CA ILE A 383 3.91 12.14 17.64
C ILE A 383 4.66 13.33 18.25
N THR A 384 4.55 14.48 17.61
CA THR A 384 5.06 15.78 18.08
C THR A 384 3.95 16.67 18.60
N GLU A 385 4.31 17.69 19.37
CA GLU A 385 3.38 18.67 19.92
C GLU A 385 4.00 20.06 19.85
N PHE A 386 3.24 21.05 19.40
CA PHE A 386 3.62 22.45 19.44
C PHE A 386 3.46 23.03 20.85
N THR A 387 4.46 23.81 21.27
CA THR A 387 4.48 24.55 22.54
C THR A 387 3.94 25.97 22.42
N VAL A 388 3.60 26.39 21.19
CA VAL A 388 3.13 27.74 20.84
C VAL A 388 1.61 27.75 20.55
N ALA A 389 1.03 28.96 20.61
CA ALA A 389 -0.37 29.18 20.26
C ALA A 389 -0.66 28.80 18.80
N GLU A 390 -1.89 28.38 18.50
CA GLU A 390 -2.26 27.89 17.16
C GLU A 390 -1.96 28.87 16.02
N SER A 391 -2.11 30.18 16.27
CA SER A 391 -1.81 31.23 15.30
C SER A 391 -0.34 31.31 14.87
N GLU A 392 0.57 30.69 15.63
CA GLU A 392 2.01 30.69 15.37
C GLU A 392 2.49 29.35 14.81
N ARG A 393 1.63 28.33 14.74
CA ARG A 393 2.02 26.98 14.33
C ARG A 393 2.21 26.93 12.81
N PRO A 394 3.39 26.58 12.29
CA PRO A 394 3.55 26.32 10.85
C PRO A 394 2.88 25.00 10.46
N ILE A 395 2.57 24.84 9.17
CA ILE A 395 2.44 23.50 8.59
C ILE A 395 3.84 22.89 8.51
N LEU A 396 3.99 21.69 9.04
CA LEU A 396 5.19 20.87 8.94
C LEU A 396 5.20 20.21 7.56
N LYS A 397 6.28 20.48 6.81
CA LYS A 397 6.44 20.09 5.41
C LYS A 397 7.60 19.12 5.18
N SER A 398 8.52 19.00 6.14
CA SER A 398 9.68 18.11 6.05
C SER A 398 10.19 17.68 7.43
N PHE A 399 10.93 16.57 7.45
CA PHE A 399 11.61 16.10 8.66
C PHE A 399 12.77 17.02 9.10
N GLU A 400 13.39 17.74 8.16
CA GLU A 400 14.38 18.78 8.48
C GLU A 400 13.74 19.89 9.32
N GLN A 401 12.58 20.40 8.89
CA GLN A 401 11.83 21.40 9.63
C GLN A 401 11.38 20.90 11.01
N ILE A 402 10.95 19.63 11.11
CA ILE A 402 10.59 19.02 12.39
C ILE A 402 11.80 19.03 13.34
N ASN A 403 12.97 18.65 12.86
CA ASN A 403 14.18 18.63 13.67
C ASN A 403 14.63 20.02 14.13
N ASP A 404 14.52 21.03 13.27
CA ASP A 404 14.84 22.42 13.63
C ASP A 404 13.91 22.91 14.75
N LEU A 405 12.60 22.66 14.63
CA LEU A 405 11.61 23.06 15.63
C LEU A 405 11.70 22.24 16.93
N LEU A 406 12.17 20.99 16.86
CA LEU A 406 12.48 20.20 18.06
C LEU A 406 13.72 20.75 18.78
N ALA A 407 14.72 21.22 18.03
CA ALA A 407 15.95 21.75 18.59
C ALA A 407 15.75 23.11 19.28
N ASP A 408 14.83 23.95 18.78
CA ASP A 408 14.51 25.25 19.37
C ASP A 408 13.40 25.20 20.45
N GLY A 409 12.70 24.08 20.59
CA GLY A 409 11.65 23.85 21.58
C GLY A 409 10.26 24.32 21.18
N THR A 410 10.07 24.78 19.94
CA THR A 410 8.75 25.09 19.36
C THR A 410 7.92 23.83 19.16
N LEU A 411 8.59 22.71 18.82
CA LEU A 411 8.05 21.36 18.91
C LEU A 411 8.71 20.62 20.07
N ILE A 412 7.93 19.74 20.70
CA ILE A 412 8.41 18.73 21.64
C ILE A 412 7.87 17.35 21.23
N PRO A 413 8.48 16.25 21.68
CA PRO A 413 7.80 14.96 21.64
C PRO A 413 6.49 15.06 22.41
N PHE A 414 5.42 14.51 21.83
CA PHE A 414 4.11 14.58 22.45
C PHE A 414 4.15 13.99 23.86
N ARG A 415 3.63 14.75 24.82
CA ARG A 415 3.68 14.41 26.24
C ARG A 415 2.98 13.09 26.59
N GLY A 416 2.13 12.57 25.71
CA GLY A 416 1.45 11.28 25.84
C GLY A 416 2.13 10.11 25.14
N ASN A 417 3.33 10.27 24.55
CA ASN A 417 4.06 9.14 23.96
C ASN A 417 4.43 8.11 25.02
N ALA A 418 4.25 6.82 24.72
CA ALA A 418 4.46 5.73 25.68
C ALA A 418 5.92 5.57 26.12
N ASN A 419 6.89 5.98 25.29
CA ASN A 419 8.30 5.91 25.61
C ASN A 419 8.89 7.32 25.80
N PRO A 420 9.03 7.84 27.03
CA PRO A 420 9.45 9.21 27.26
C PRO A 420 10.94 9.46 26.96
N SER A 421 11.73 8.42 26.66
CA SER A 421 13.14 8.54 26.29
C SER A 421 13.32 8.35 24.79
N PRO A 422 14.06 9.23 24.09
CA PRO A 422 14.32 9.06 22.66
C PRO A 422 14.97 7.72 22.37
N LEU A 423 14.40 6.99 21.42
CA LEU A 423 15.04 5.82 20.87
C LEU A 423 15.95 6.28 19.73
N ALA A 424 17.19 5.80 19.74
CA ALA A 424 18.16 6.12 18.69
C ALA A 424 17.61 5.73 17.32
N ASN A 425 17.16 6.72 16.56
CA ASN A 425 16.72 6.56 15.19
C ASN A 425 17.42 7.61 14.33
N SER A 426 17.88 7.21 13.15
CA SER A 426 18.69 8.09 12.29
C SER A 426 17.93 9.26 11.64
N LEU A 427 16.64 9.45 11.93
CA LEU A 427 15.86 10.59 11.44
C LEU A 427 15.75 11.71 12.49
N SER A 428 15.74 11.38 13.78
CA SER A 428 15.83 12.34 14.87
C SER A 428 16.15 11.68 16.21
N ASP A 429 17.20 12.12 16.88
CA ASP A 429 17.52 11.69 18.26
C ASP A 429 16.63 12.38 19.32
N LEU A 430 15.73 13.28 18.90
CA LEU A 430 14.83 14.02 19.78
C LEU A 430 13.43 13.43 19.81
N LEU A 431 13.07 12.58 18.84
CA LEU A 431 11.74 11.96 18.75
C LEU A 431 11.59 10.74 19.66
N THR A 432 10.36 10.55 20.14
CA THR A 432 9.98 9.38 20.93
C THR A 432 8.87 8.59 20.24
N ALA A 433 9.00 7.26 20.25
CA ALA A 433 8.00 6.37 19.69
C ALA A 433 6.73 6.32 20.57
N THR A 434 5.57 6.26 19.94
CA THR A 434 4.27 6.13 20.63
C THR A 434 3.97 4.69 21.02
N GLY A 435 4.58 3.71 20.34
CA GLY A 435 4.17 2.30 20.42
C GLY A 435 3.02 1.94 19.48
N ALA A 436 2.56 2.89 18.65
CA ALA A 436 1.56 2.64 17.61
C ALA A 436 2.23 2.47 16.24
N ILE A 437 1.78 1.45 15.54
CA ILE A 437 2.20 1.11 14.19
C ILE A 437 1.03 1.37 13.25
N ILE A 438 1.29 2.04 12.13
CA ILE A 438 0.26 2.45 11.17
C ILE A 438 0.74 2.05 9.79
N ASN A 439 -0.02 1.21 9.10
CA ASN A 439 0.28 0.79 7.74
C ASN A 439 -0.29 1.80 6.76
N CYS A 440 0.59 2.60 6.16
CA CYS A 440 0.22 3.64 5.20
C CYS A 440 0.96 3.54 3.86
N PRO A 441 0.58 2.60 2.98
CA PRO A 441 1.14 2.51 1.63
C PRO A 441 1.02 3.83 0.86
N VAL A 442 2.14 4.30 0.31
CA VAL A 442 2.21 5.55 -0.45
C VAL A 442 1.93 5.27 -1.91
N ILE A 443 0.91 5.92 -2.47
CA ILE A 443 0.42 5.62 -3.82
C ILE A 443 1.10 6.51 -4.85
N THR A 444 1.19 7.81 -4.57
CA THR A 444 1.64 8.81 -5.55
C THR A 444 2.00 10.13 -4.86
N GLN A 445 2.92 10.88 -5.44
CA GLN A 445 3.18 12.27 -5.05
C GLN A 445 3.24 13.15 -6.29
N PRO A 446 2.07 13.52 -6.86
CA PRO A 446 2.01 14.30 -8.09
C PRO A 446 2.63 15.69 -7.95
N SER A 447 3.06 16.24 -9.08
CA SER A 447 3.25 17.69 -9.19
C SER A 447 1.91 18.42 -9.14
N GLU A 448 1.92 19.69 -8.75
CA GLU A 448 0.72 20.54 -8.72
C GLU A 448 0.00 20.60 -10.08
N SER A 449 0.73 20.45 -11.19
CA SER A 449 0.18 20.53 -12.55
C SER A 449 -0.86 19.46 -12.90
N VAL A 450 -0.93 18.35 -12.14
CA VAL A 450 -1.90 17.28 -12.37
C VAL A 450 -3.01 17.24 -11.33
N ILE A 451 -2.97 18.12 -10.32
CA ILE A 451 -4.07 18.27 -9.36
C ILE A 451 -5.31 18.77 -10.11
N GLY A 452 -6.47 18.22 -9.75
CA GLY A 452 -7.72 18.48 -10.45
C GLY A 452 -7.99 17.57 -11.66
N THR A 453 -7.08 16.65 -11.99
CA THR A 453 -7.24 15.73 -13.13
C THR A 453 -7.68 14.33 -12.72
N GLN A 454 -8.13 13.54 -13.70
CA GLN A 454 -8.43 12.11 -13.55
C GLN A 454 -7.64 11.31 -14.58
N ILE A 455 -7.02 10.21 -14.13
CA ILE A 455 -6.19 9.34 -14.97
C ILE A 455 -6.77 7.93 -14.94
N GLY A 456 -6.90 7.29 -16.11
CA GLY A 456 -7.45 5.95 -16.23
C GLY A 456 -8.94 5.87 -15.86
N LEU A 457 -9.34 4.81 -15.15
CA LEU A 457 -10.68 4.61 -14.63
C LEU A 457 -10.65 4.70 -13.10
N PRO A 458 -10.69 5.90 -12.50
CA PRO A 458 -10.53 6.06 -11.06
C PRO A 458 -11.74 5.57 -10.24
N ARG A 459 -12.83 5.20 -10.91
CA ARG A 459 -14.02 4.59 -10.32
C ARG A 459 -14.36 3.26 -11.01
N ASN A 460 -15.13 2.42 -10.34
CA ASN A 460 -15.79 1.30 -11.01
C ASN A 460 -16.98 1.85 -11.80
N ASN A 461 -17.24 1.28 -12.97
CA ASN A 461 -18.36 1.65 -13.85
C ASN A 461 -19.49 0.65 -13.74
#